data_AF-A0A3N7FUN3-F1
#
_entry.id   AF-A0A3N7FUN3-F1
#
_cell.length_a   1.000
_cell.length_b   1.000
_cell.length_c   1.000
_cell.angle_alpha   90.00
_cell.angle_beta   90.00
_cell.angle_gamma   90.00
#
_symmetry.space_group_name_H-M   'P 1'
#
loop_
_entity.id
_entity.type
_entity.pdbx_description
1 polymer ?
#
loop_
_entity_poly.entity_id
_entity_poly.type
_entity_poly.pdbx_seq_one_letter_code
_entity_poly.pdbx_strand_id
1 'polypeptide(L)'
;MQCCVSFLLGLPVESVPQFAEDGGWDRFMQFAAEKGYSAVMLPGDREFEADYLASGKTERGTSHMVVMNDGKLVHDPHPSNAGLVEVQCVWLFARNATPTRRTERELFEGWARADTSNVSFERDAEGFYNDMTAALLWHAWESRATHQGDHQ
;
A
#
# COMPACT_ATOMS: atom_id res chain seq x y z
N MET A 1 -19.09 -9.93 -5.95
CA MET A 1 -17.91 -9.41 -5.21
C MET A 1 -16.97 -10.53 -4.80
N GLN A 2 -17.42 -11.51 -3.99
CA GLN A 2 -16.59 -12.66 -3.53
C GLN A 2 -15.84 -13.39 -4.67
N CYS A 3 -16.56 -13.86 -5.69
CA CYS A 3 -15.96 -14.59 -6.81
C CYS A 3 -14.90 -13.78 -7.59
N CYS A 4 -15.10 -12.47 -7.75
CA CYS A 4 -14.13 -11.62 -8.46
C CYS A 4 -12.83 -11.46 -7.65
N VAL A 5 -12.93 -11.31 -6.33
CA VAL A 5 -11.76 -11.26 -5.44
C VAL A 5 -11.04 -12.60 -5.41
N SER A 6 -11.79 -13.71 -5.39
CA SER A 6 -11.26 -15.07 -5.51
C SER A 6 -10.48 -15.26 -6.81
N PHE A 7 -11.06 -14.85 -7.95
CA PHE A 7 -10.40 -14.87 -9.25
C PHE A 7 -9.12 -14.03 -9.24
N LEU A 8 -9.21 -12.75 -8.85
CA LEU A 8 -8.10 -11.80 -8.88
C LEU A 8 -6.89 -12.28 -8.06
N LEU A 9 -7.15 -12.86 -6.89
CA LEU A 9 -6.10 -13.31 -5.98
C LEU A 9 -5.69 -14.78 -6.18
N GLY A 10 -6.34 -15.52 -7.08
CA GLY A 10 -6.12 -16.95 -7.28
C GLY A 10 -6.42 -17.78 -6.02
N LEU A 11 -7.41 -17.37 -5.24
CA LEU A 11 -7.79 -18.02 -3.98
C LEU A 11 -9.04 -18.89 -4.16
N PRO A 12 -9.20 -20.00 -3.41
CA PRO A 12 -10.47 -20.72 -3.33
C PRO A 12 -11.60 -19.79 -2.89
N VAL A 13 -12.79 -19.89 -3.48
CA VAL A 13 -13.90 -18.98 -3.20
C VAL A 13 -14.35 -19.04 -1.74
N GLU A 14 -14.25 -20.20 -1.11
CA GLU A 14 -14.58 -20.45 0.30
C GLU A 14 -13.61 -19.74 1.26
N SER A 15 -12.44 -19.32 0.77
CA SER A 15 -11.45 -18.55 1.54
C SER A 15 -11.63 -17.04 1.43
N VAL A 16 -12.60 -16.59 0.63
CA VAL A 16 -12.95 -15.18 0.45
C VAL A 16 -14.29 -14.92 1.16
N PRO A 17 -14.43 -13.88 2.00
CA PRO A 17 -15.67 -13.58 2.71
C PRO A 17 -16.87 -13.30 1.80
N GLN A 18 -18.07 -13.54 2.32
CA GLN A 18 -19.30 -13.06 1.69
C GLN A 18 -19.49 -11.58 2.05
N PHE A 19 -18.75 -10.71 1.37
CA PHE A 19 -18.65 -9.29 1.76
C PHE A 19 -20.01 -8.61 1.99
N ALA A 20 -21.03 -8.86 1.16
CA ALA A 20 -22.35 -8.24 1.32
C ALA A 20 -23.05 -8.61 2.65
N GLU A 21 -22.76 -9.78 3.19
CA GLU A 21 -23.31 -10.30 4.44
C GLU A 21 -22.40 -9.96 5.64
N ASP A 22 -21.09 -9.90 5.40
CA ASP A 22 -20.05 -9.79 6.43
C ASP A 22 -19.57 -8.35 6.70
N GLY A 23 -20.37 -7.32 6.40
CA GLY A 23 -20.03 -5.91 6.67
C GLY A 23 -19.70 -5.05 5.45
N GLY A 24 -19.98 -5.55 4.25
CA GLY A 24 -19.89 -4.82 2.99
C GLY A 24 -18.47 -4.40 2.62
N TRP A 25 -18.32 -3.11 2.29
CA TRP A 25 -17.05 -2.54 1.85
C TRP A 25 -15.98 -2.54 2.94
N ASP A 26 -16.35 -2.33 4.20
CA ASP A 26 -15.37 -2.34 5.30
C ASP A 26 -14.70 -3.71 5.41
N ARG A 27 -15.48 -4.79 5.27
CA ARG A 27 -14.94 -6.15 5.25
C ARG A 27 -14.07 -6.41 4.02
N PHE A 28 -14.43 -5.87 2.87
CA PHE A 28 -13.62 -5.95 1.64
C PHE A 28 -12.25 -5.29 1.84
N MET A 29 -12.22 -4.07 2.39
CA MET A 29 -10.98 -3.34 2.67
C MET A 29 -10.13 -4.07 3.72
N GLN A 30 -10.76 -4.56 4.78
CA GLN A 30 -10.10 -5.35 5.82
C GLN A 30 -9.48 -6.63 5.25
N PHE A 31 -10.22 -7.37 4.42
CA PHE A 31 -9.71 -8.59 3.80
C PHE A 31 -8.51 -8.31 2.88
N ALA A 32 -8.56 -7.23 2.09
CA ALA A 32 -7.40 -6.80 1.31
C ALA A 32 -6.17 -6.56 2.20
N ALA A 33 -6.36 -5.86 3.33
CA ALA A 33 -5.30 -5.61 4.31
C ALA A 33 -4.75 -6.90 4.96
N GLU A 34 -5.62 -7.84 5.33
CA GLU A 34 -5.24 -9.17 5.85
C GLU A 34 -4.37 -9.96 4.86
N LYS A 35 -4.58 -9.74 3.55
CA LYS A 35 -3.78 -10.34 2.47
C LYS A 35 -2.52 -9.54 2.11
N GLY A 36 -2.24 -8.45 2.83
CA GLY A 36 -1.05 -7.62 2.60
C GLY A 36 -1.21 -6.61 1.47
N TYR A 37 -2.45 -6.27 1.11
CA TYR A 37 -2.77 -5.28 0.08
C TYR A 37 -3.48 -4.07 0.67
N SER A 38 -3.34 -2.93 -0.01
CA SER A 38 -4.26 -1.81 0.08
C SER A 38 -5.22 -1.89 -1.11
N ALA A 39 -6.52 -1.85 -0.86
CA ALA A 39 -7.50 -1.72 -1.91
C ALA A 39 -7.64 -0.23 -2.26
N VAL A 40 -7.31 0.13 -3.50
CA VAL A 40 -7.31 1.51 -3.99
C VAL A 40 -8.43 1.67 -5.01
N MET A 41 -9.38 2.55 -4.70
CA MET A 41 -10.46 2.92 -5.63
C MET A 41 -9.99 4.04 -6.55
N LEU A 42 -10.20 3.88 -7.85
CA LEU A 42 -9.90 4.86 -8.88
C LEU A 42 -11.16 5.16 -9.72
N PRO A 43 -11.21 6.30 -10.43
CA PRO A 43 -12.28 6.58 -11.39
C PRO A 43 -12.48 5.45 -12.41
N GLY A 44 -13.73 5.26 -12.85
CA GLY A 44 -14.12 4.16 -13.73
C GLY A 44 -13.60 4.24 -15.17
N ASP A 45 -13.02 5.37 -15.58
CA ASP A 45 -12.45 5.61 -16.90
C ASP A 45 -10.99 5.14 -17.04
N ARG A 46 -10.49 4.41 -16.04
CA ARG A 46 -9.12 3.88 -15.99
C ARG A 46 -9.07 2.43 -16.43
N GLU A 47 -8.10 2.14 -17.29
CA GLU A 47 -7.80 0.82 -17.81
C GLU A 47 -6.34 0.47 -17.50
N PHE A 48 -6.08 -0.82 -17.32
CA PHE A 48 -4.75 -1.34 -17.00
C PHE A 48 -4.52 -2.62 -17.80
N GLU A 49 -3.31 -2.79 -18.32
CA GLU A 49 -2.83 -4.05 -18.93
C GLU A 49 -2.48 -5.08 -17.83
N ALA A 50 -3.46 -5.37 -16.98
CA ALA A 50 -3.40 -6.30 -15.86
C ALA A 50 -4.83 -6.64 -15.43
N ASP A 51 -5.02 -7.70 -14.64
CA ASP A 51 -6.34 -7.98 -14.07
C ASP A 51 -6.66 -6.97 -12.96
N TYR A 52 -7.83 -6.33 -13.05
CA TYR A 52 -8.35 -5.41 -12.04
C TYR A 52 -9.86 -5.60 -11.83
N LEU A 53 -10.36 -5.14 -10.68
CA LEU A 53 -11.79 -5.20 -10.40
C LEU A 53 -12.46 -3.94 -10.94
N ALA A 54 -13.62 -4.09 -11.55
CA ALA A 54 -14.48 -2.98 -11.94
C ALA A 54 -15.82 -3.11 -11.23
N SER A 55 -16.34 -2.01 -10.68
CA SER A 55 -17.68 -1.93 -10.10
C SER A 55 -18.54 -0.94 -10.86
N GLY A 56 -19.80 -1.29 -11.06
CA GLY A 56 -20.70 -0.43 -11.80
C GLY A 56 -22.10 -1.02 -11.97
N LYS A 57 -22.84 -0.54 -12.98
CA LYS A 57 -24.22 -0.94 -13.24
C LYS A 57 -24.29 -2.08 -14.25
N THR A 58 -25.21 -3.01 -14.00
CA THR A 58 -25.64 -4.02 -14.99
C THR A 58 -26.79 -3.47 -15.84
N GLU A 59 -27.18 -4.20 -16.89
CA GLU A 59 -28.38 -3.92 -17.70
C GLU A 59 -29.67 -3.82 -16.85
N ARG A 60 -29.70 -4.45 -15.67
CA ARG A 60 -30.83 -4.41 -14.74
C ARG A 60 -30.77 -3.22 -13.77
N GLY A 61 -29.79 -2.33 -13.89
CA GLY A 61 -29.59 -1.18 -13.00
C GLY A 61 -29.05 -1.52 -11.61
N THR A 62 -28.74 -2.79 -11.34
CA THR A 62 -28.15 -3.23 -10.07
C THR A 62 -26.64 -3.01 -10.08
N SER A 63 -26.08 -2.69 -8.90
CA SER A 63 -24.63 -2.59 -8.73
C SER A 63 -23.99 -3.99 -8.75
N HIS A 64 -22.87 -4.12 -9.43
CA HIS A 64 -22.16 -5.38 -9.63
C HIS A 64 -20.65 -5.17 -9.73
N MET A 65 -19.89 -6.24 -9.54
CA MET A 65 -18.42 -6.22 -9.65
C MET A 65 -17.97 -7.33 -10.59
N VAL A 66 -17.03 -7.02 -11.48
CA VAL A 66 -16.43 -7.93 -12.47
C VAL A 66 -14.90 -7.79 -12.45
N VAL A 67 -14.20 -8.68 -13.15
CA VAL A 67 -12.76 -8.58 -13.42
C VAL A 67 -12.57 -8.17 -14.88
N MET A 68 -11.72 -7.17 -15.08
CA MET A 68 -11.37 -6.60 -16.37
C MET A 68 -9.86 -6.67 -16.59
N ASN A 69 -9.43 -6.63 -17.85
CA ASN A 69 -8.04 -6.48 -18.27
C ASN A 69 -8.02 -5.73 -19.60
N ASP A 70 -7.21 -4.66 -19.71
CA ASP A 70 -7.10 -3.85 -20.92
C ASP A 70 -8.47 -3.42 -21.47
N GLY A 71 -9.33 -2.90 -20.58
CA GLY A 71 -10.69 -2.46 -20.92
C GLY A 71 -11.68 -3.58 -21.27
N LYS A 72 -11.26 -4.85 -21.24
CA LYS A 72 -12.08 -6.01 -21.64
C LYS A 72 -12.53 -6.83 -20.44
N LEU A 73 -13.74 -7.39 -20.52
CA LEU A 73 -14.28 -8.30 -19.52
C LEU A 73 -13.50 -9.62 -19.53
N VAL A 74 -12.97 -9.99 -18.37
CA VAL A 74 -12.26 -11.26 -18.15
C VAL A 74 -13.13 -12.24 -17.37
N HIS A 75 -13.79 -11.76 -16.31
CA HIS A 75 -14.64 -12.60 -15.47
C HIS A 75 -15.83 -11.81 -14.92
N ASP A 76 -17.04 -12.27 -15.23
CA ASP A 76 -18.26 -11.85 -14.57
C ASP A 76 -18.86 -13.07 -13.83
N PRO A 77 -19.08 -12.99 -12.51
CA PRO A 77 -19.63 -14.10 -11.74
C PRO A 77 -21.13 -14.31 -12.01
N HIS A 78 -21.79 -13.39 -12.70
CA HIS A 78 -23.17 -13.58 -13.15
C HIS A 78 -23.19 -14.57 -14.33
N PRO A 79 -24.09 -15.58 -14.35
CA PRO A 79 -24.12 -16.62 -15.38
C PRO A 79 -24.27 -16.13 -16.82
N SER A 80 -24.83 -14.92 -17.02
CA SER A 80 -24.95 -14.32 -18.35
C SER A 80 -23.63 -13.82 -18.92
N ASN A 81 -22.62 -13.60 -18.08
CA ASN A 81 -21.33 -13.01 -18.43
C ASN A 81 -21.48 -11.69 -19.22
N ALA A 82 -22.50 -10.90 -18.88
CA ALA A 82 -22.87 -9.71 -19.64
C ALA A 82 -22.01 -8.49 -19.27
N GLY A 83 -21.34 -8.53 -18.11
CA GLY A 83 -20.50 -7.43 -17.65
C GLY A 83 -21.31 -6.24 -17.13
N LEU A 84 -20.72 -5.06 -17.31
CA LEU A 84 -21.27 -3.78 -16.85
C LEU A 84 -21.67 -2.92 -18.05
N VAL A 85 -22.79 -2.23 -17.95
CA VAL A 85 -23.21 -1.19 -18.92
C VAL A 85 -22.58 0.16 -18.61
N GLU A 86 -22.14 0.36 -17.37
CA GLU A 86 -21.48 1.58 -16.90
C GLU A 86 -20.48 1.19 -15.82
N VAL A 87 -19.19 1.49 -16.05
CA VAL A 87 -18.14 1.34 -15.03
C VAL A 87 -18.09 2.62 -14.20
N GLN A 88 -18.35 2.49 -12.90
CA GLN A 88 -18.39 3.64 -11.98
C GLN A 88 -17.04 3.85 -11.29
N CYS A 89 -16.36 2.76 -10.93
CA CYS A 89 -15.02 2.79 -10.38
C CYS A 89 -14.26 1.49 -10.66
N VAL A 90 -12.94 1.57 -10.59
CA VAL A 90 -12.05 0.41 -10.64
C VAL A 90 -11.27 0.29 -9.34
N TRP A 91 -10.88 -0.93 -9.00
CA TRP A 91 -10.14 -1.23 -7.78
C TRP A 91 -8.85 -1.98 -8.08
N LEU A 92 -7.76 -1.48 -7.51
CA LEU A 92 -6.46 -2.12 -7.54
C LEU A 92 -6.11 -2.64 -6.14
N PHE A 93 -5.56 -3.85 -6.08
CA PHE A 93 -4.95 -4.37 -4.86
C PHE A 93 -3.44 -4.08 -4.91
N ALA A 94 -3.05 -2.93 -4.37
CA ALA A 94 -1.67 -2.50 -4.31
C ALA A 94 -0.98 -3.22 -3.15
N ARG A 95 0.14 -3.91 -3.42
CA ARG A 95 0.90 -4.58 -2.36
C ARG A 95 1.41 -3.54 -1.37
N ASN A 96 1.18 -3.77 -0.09
CA ASN A 96 1.71 -2.88 0.94
C ASN A 96 3.24 -2.89 0.86
N ALA A 97 3.85 -1.71 0.95
CA ALA A 97 5.29 -1.61 1.07
C ALA A 97 5.72 -2.49 2.25
N THR A 98 6.58 -3.48 1.98
CA THR A 98 7.24 -4.19 3.07
C THR A 98 7.98 -3.12 3.85
N PRO A 99 7.76 -2.98 5.17
CA PRO A 99 8.63 -2.12 5.96
C PRO A 99 10.03 -2.64 5.70
N THR A 100 10.89 -1.84 5.06
CA THR A 100 12.31 -2.12 5.02
C THR A 100 12.75 -2.14 6.47
N ARG A 101 12.77 -3.32 7.08
CA ARG A 101 13.51 -3.58 8.31
C ARG A 101 14.97 -3.45 7.92
N ARG A 102 15.47 -2.22 7.82
CA ARG A 102 16.82 -2.02 8.32
C ARG A 102 16.66 -1.95 9.82
N THR A 103 17.30 -2.87 10.51
CA THR A 103 17.50 -2.70 11.94
C THR A 103 18.21 -1.37 12.17
N GLU A 104 17.96 -0.68 13.30
CA GLU A 104 18.75 0.51 13.67
C GLU A 104 20.26 0.23 13.58
N ARG A 105 20.65 -1.01 13.89
CA ARG A 105 22.01 -1.51 13.74
C ARG A 105 22.53 -1.48 12.30
N GLU A 106 21.73 -1.87 11.31
CA GLU A 106 22.12 -1.82 9.88
C GLU A 106 22.13 -0.39 9.34
N LEU A 107 21.27 0.50 9.85
CA LEU A 107 21.34 1.93 9.54
C LEU A 107 22.61 2.57 10.12
N PHE A 108 22.96 2.21 11.35
CA PHE A 108 24.13 2.74 12.06
C PHE A 108 25.45 2.20 11.50
N GLU A 109 25.55 0.89 11.24
CA GLU A 109 26.75 0.27 10.65
C GLU A 109 26.96 0.69 9.18
N GLY A 110 25.88 0.99 8.44
CA GLY A 110 25.96 1.55 7.10
C GLY A 110 26.54 2.97 7.06
N TRP A 111 26.21 3.81 8.06
CA TRP A 111 26.81 5.13 8.23
C TRP A 111 28.25 5.07 8.76
N ALA A 112 28.56 4.13 9.65
CA ALA A 112 29.91 3.97 10.21
C ALA A 112 30.95 3.47 9.19
N ARG A 113 30.51 2.85 8.08
CA ARG A 113 31.37 2.44 6.96
C ARG A 113 31.46 3.48 5.85
N ALA A 114 30.61 4.50 5.86
CA ALA A 114 30.75 5.62 4.95
C ALA A 114 31.99 6.41 5.39
N ASP A 115 33.06 6.32 4.60
CA ASP A 115 34.25 7.12 4.77
C ASP A 115 33.87 8.61 4.74
N THR A 116 33.81 9.24 5.90
CA THR A 116 33.45 10.65 6.06
C THR A 116 34.56 11.59 5.58
N SER A 117 35.66 11.08 5.02
CA SER A 117 36.79 11.90 4.55
C SER A 117 36.50 12.78 3.34
N ASN A 118 35.32 12.64 2.70
CA ASN A 118 34.95 13.42 1.51
C ASN A 118 33.60 14.17 1.59
N VAL A 119 33.03 14.39 2.78
CA VAL A 119 31.84 15.26 2.90
C VAL A 119 32.28 16.71 3.06
N SER A 120 32.44 17.42 1.94
CA SER A 120 32.50 18.88 1.92
C SER A 120 31.11 19.45 2.20
N PHE A 121 30.93 20.03 3.39
CA PHE A 121 29.75 20.82 3.75
C PHE A 121 29.79 22.15 2.99
N GLU A 122 29.12 22.23 1.85
CA GLU A 122 28.70 23.53 1.31
C GLU A 122 27.41 23.94 2.02
N ARG A 123 27.44 25.12 2.65
CA ARG A 123 26.25 25.77 3.22
C ARG A 123 25.44 26.36 2.09
N ASP A 124 24.26 25.84 1.84
CA ASP A 124 23.19 26.53 1.13
C ASP A 124 22.42 27.47 2.08
N ALA A 125 22.00 28.60 1.53
CA ALA A 125 21.61 29.81 2.28
C ALA A 125 20.21 29.75 2.93
N GLU A 126 19.55 28.58 2.98
CA GLU A 126 18.13 28.50 3.36
C GLU A 126 17.82 27.65 4.60
N GLY A 127 18.81 27.27 5.41
CA GLY A 127 18.60 26.98 6.84
C GLY A 127 17.52 25.95 7.21
N PHE A 128 17.21 24.99 6.34
CA PHE A 128 16.29 23.90 6.65
C PHE A 128 17.04 22.71 7.25
N TYR A 129 16.89 22.51 8.56
CA TYR A 129 17.21 21.23 9.20
C TYR A 129 16.12 20.22 8.82
N ASN A 130 16.50 19.12 8.16
CA ASN A 130 15.64 17.94 8.10
C ASN A 130 15.48 17.38 9.52
N ASP A 131 14.23 17.25 9.97
CA ASP A 131 13.80 17.06 11.36
C ASP A 131 14.21 15.72 12.02
N MET A 132 15.02 14.90 11.37
CA MET A 132 15.59 13.66 11.95
C MET A 132 17.06 13.79 12.38
N THR A 133 17.82 14.74 11.84
CA THR A 133 19.26 14.90 12.19
C THR A 133 19.46 15.65 13.50
N ALA A 134 18.58 16.59 13.85
CA ALA A 134 18.70 17.36 15.09
C ALA A 134 18.39 16.52 16.35
N ALA A 135 17.37 15.67 16.30
CA ALA A 135 16.97 14.82 17.43
C ALA A 135 18.03 13.77 17.79
N LEU A 136 18.69 13.18 16.78
CA LEU A 136 19.77 12.21 16.99
C LEU A 136 21.06 12.86 17.51
N LEU A 137 21.35 14.10 17.10
CA LEU A 137 22.49 14.86 17.62
C LEU A 137 22.28 15.30 19.08
N TRP A 138 21.06 15.64 19.48
CA TRP A 138 20.73 15.99 20.87
C TRP A 138 20.94 14.81 21.82
N HIS A 139 20.40 13.63 21.49
CA HIS A 139 20.57 12.43 22.32
C HIS A 139 22.03 11.93 22.38
N ALA A 140 22.80 12.09 21.30
CA ALA A 140 24.22 11.76 21.28
C ALA A 140 25.07 12.72 22.15
N TRP A 141 24.65 14.00 22.27
CA TRP A 141 25.29 14.98 23.14
C TRP A 141 24.97 14.73 24.62
N GLU A 142 23.70 14.50 24.98
CA GLU A 142 23.28 14.18 26.37
C GLU A 142 23.95 12.89 26.90
N SER A 143 24.11 11.88 26.04
CA SER A 143 24.76 10.61 26.42
C SER A 143 26.26 10.76 26.67
N ARG A 144 26.92 11.76 26.07
CA ARG A 144 28.32 12.09 26.33
C ARG A 144 28.50 12.96 27.58
N ALA A 145 27.58 13.88 27.83
CA ALA A 145 27.65 14.78 28.99
C ALA A 145 27.48 14.04 30.33
N THR A 146 26.78 12.90 30.34
CA THR A 146 26.54 12.08 31.55
C THR A 146 27.70 11.16 31.94
N HIS A 147 28.75 11.02 31.10
CA HIS A 147 29.90 10.13 31.37
C HIS A 147 31.23 10.86 31.63
N GLN A 148 31.23 12.18 31.82
CA GLN A 148 32.43 12.97 32.14
C GLN A 148 32.35 13.78 33.45
N GLY A 149 31.40 13.45 34.34
CA GLY A 149 31.25 14.12 35.63
C GLY A 149 31.38 13.18 36.81
N ASP A 150 32.51 12.48 36.96
CA ASP A 150 32.88 11.81 38.21
C ASP A 150 34.41 11.68 38.31
N HIS A 151 35.08 12.83 38.46
CA HIS A 151 36.42 12.94 39.03
C HIS A 151 36.62 14.36 39.56
N GLN A 152 36.27 14.58 40.83
CA GLN A 152 37.08 15.30 41.83
C GLN A 152 36.47 15.16 43.22
#